data_AF-A0A5C8K9W3-F1
#
_entry.id   AF-A0A5C8K9W3-F1
#
_cell.length_a   1.000
_cell.length_b   1.000
_cell.length_c   1.000
_cell.angle_alpha   90.00
_cell.angle_beta   90.00
_cell.angle_gamma   90.00
#
_symmetry.space_group_name_H-M   'P 1'
#
loop_
_entity.id
_entity.type
_entity.pdbx_description
1 polymer ?
#
loop_
_entity_poly.entity_id
_entity_poly.type
_entity_poly.pdbx_seq_one_letter_code
_entity_poly.pdbx_strand_id
1 'polypeptide(L)'
;MKTEILIVGHKKTHKPLFKNEYKKIFVGPNQSSLASSQDYRDSVGANIAEKNANYNEMTAIYWAWKNLDLDNYGFCHYRRFLKYKGKLLDKKMTEGLLKTYDVIIPKPELINDKDKTNEGHYVNAVKHNDVETLRNIIIQKHPEFLEAYNLVMARKSGHMRNTFIMNKTAFESY
;
A
#
# COMPACT_ATOMS: atom_id res chain seq x y z
N MET A 1 -2.52 -9.78 19.69
CA MET A 1 -2.01 -9.12 18.47
C MET A 1 -2.96 -7.99 18.12
N LYS A 2 -2.47 -6.76 18.10
CA LYS A 2 -3.21 -5.58 17.67
C LYS A 2 -3.03 -5.41 16.17
N THR A 3 -3.92 -6.04 15.41
CA THR A 3 -3.95 -5.97 13.94
C THR A 3 -4.99 -4.95 13.49
N GLU A 4 -4.62 -4.07 12.55
CA GLU A 4 -5.56 -3.18 11.87
C GLU A 4 -5.36 -3.26 10.37
N ILE A 5 -6.46 -3.45 9.63
CA ILE A 5 -6.45 -3.48 8.17
C ILE A 5 -7.28 -2.29 7.68
N LEU A 6 -6.58 -1.32 7.10
CA LEU A 6 -7.12 -0.06 6.65
C LEU A 6 -7.68 -0.17 5.24
N ILE A 7 -8.95 0.22 5.09
CA ILE A 7 -9.62 0.40 3.81
C ILE A 7 -9.46 1.85 3.40
N VAL A 8 -8.55 2.10 2.45
CA VAL A 8 -8.20 3.44 1.98
C VAL A 8 -9.18 3.89 0.89
N GLY A 9 -9.90 4.99 1.12
CA GLY A 9 -10.90 5.50 0.18
C GLY A 9 -11.04 7.02 0.17
N HIS A 10 -11.47 7.58 -0.96
CA HIS A 10 -11.74 9.01 -1.15
C HIS A 10 -13.22 9.29 -1.49
N LYS A 11 -14.09 8.29 -1.36
CA LYS A 11 -15.55 8.33 -1.60
C LYS A 11 -16.25 7.41 -0.62
N LYS A 12 -17.56 7.63 -0.38
CA LYS A 12 -18.38 6.70 0.39
C LYS A 12 -18.41 5.36 -0.33
N THR A 13 -17.97 4.32 0.37
CA THR A 13 -18.05 2.94 -0.12
C THR A 13 -19.38 2.34 0.21
N HIS A 14 -19.95 1.58 -0.73
CA HIS A 14 -21.11 0.75 -0.44
C HIS A 14 -20.70 -0.39 0.51
N LYS A 15 -21.62 -0.71 1.43
CA LYS A 15 -21.64 -1.77 2.47
C LYS A 15 -20.30 -2.46 2.75
N PRO A 16 -19.78 -2.44 3.98
CA PRO A 16 -18.54 -3.14 4.29
C PRO A 16 -18.69 -4.62 3.96
N LEU A 17 -17.82 -5.15 3.09
CA LEU A 17 -17.72 -6.59 2.83
C LEU A 17 -17.35 -7.36 4.11
N PHE A 18 -16.70 -6.67 5.04
CA PHE A 18 -16.31 -7.17 6.36
C PHE A 18 -17.03 -6.35 7.42
N LYS A 19 -18.10 -6.89 8.01
CA LYS A 19 -18.73 -6.24 9.17
C LYS A 19 -17.69 -6.20 10.31
N ASN A 20 -17.25 -4.99 10.67
CA ASN A 20 -16.49 -4.67 11.87
C ASN A 20 -15.03 -5.18 11.98
N GLU A 21 -14.46 -5.80 10.95
CA GLU A 21 -13.09 -6.31 11.04
C GLU A 21 -12.03 -5.35 10.51
N TYR A 22 -12.36 -4.56 9.50
CA TYR A 22 -11.44 -3.62 8.84
C TYR A 22 -11.86 -2.19 9.14
N LYS A 23 -10.89 -1.30 9.38
CA LYS A 23 -11.15 0.11 9.63
C LYS A 23 -11.05 0.92 8.35
N LYS A 24 -11.95 1.88 8.16
CA LYS A 24 -11.86 2.82 7.04
C LYS A 24 -10.89 3.94 7.39
N ILE A 25 -10.10 4.35 6.40
CA ILE A 25 -9.36 5.60 6.43
C ILE A 25 -9.72 6.40 5.18
N PHE A 26 -10.12 7.65 5.39
CA PHE A 26 -10.40 8.56 4.30
C PHE A 26 -9.18 9.42 3.99
N VAL A 27 -8.94 9.63 2.70
CA VAL A 27 -7.83 10.43 2.16
C VAL A 27 -8.35 11.50 1.21
N GLY A 28 -7.52 12.52 0.92
CA GLY A 28 -7.84 13.60 -0.02
C GLY A 28 -8.73 14.70 0.57
N PRO A 29 -9.23 15.66 -0.23
CA PRO A 29 -9.83 16.89 0.29
C PRO A 29 -11.19 16.72 0.98
N ASN A 30 -11.93 15.64 0.69
CA ASN A 30 -13.33 15.48 1.11
C ASN A 30 -13.52 14.65 2.38
N GLN A 31 -12.46 14.40 3.16
CA GLN A 31 -12.50 13.48 4.29
C GLN A 31 -13.58 13.80 5.33
N SER A 32 -13.71 15.08 5.72
CA SER A 32 -14.63 15.50 6.78
C SER A 32 -16.10 15.29 6.44
N SER A 33 -16.48 15.27 5.15
CA SER A 33 -17.85 14.99 4.71
C SER A 33 -18.13 13.49 4.49
N LEU A 34 -17.07 12.68 4.42
CA LEU A 34 -17.14 11.25 4.15
C LEU A 34 -17.04 10.41 5.43
N ALA A 35 -16.17 10.81 6.35
CA ALA A 35 -15.83 10.06 7.56
C ALA A 35 -16.92 10.18 8.64
N SER A 36 -17.25 9.06 9.26
CA SER A 36 -17.95 9.05 10.55
C SER A 36 -16.97 9.21 11.72
N SER A 37 -17.47 9.40 12.93
CA SER A 37 -16.63 9.49 14.15
C SER A 37 -15.82 8.22 14.44
N GLN A 38 -16.15 7.10 13.81
CA GLN A 38 -15.45 5.82 13.96
C GLN A 38 -14.40 5.56 12.88
N ASP A 39 -14.32 6.44 11.87
CA ASP A 39 -13.41 6.29 10.74
C ASP A 39 -12.15 7.12 10.95
N TYR A 40 -11.02 6.63 10.44
CA TYR A 40 -9.80 7.41 10.39
C TYR A 40 -9.82 8.42 9.25
N ARG A 41 -9.04 9.48 9.44
CA ARG A 41 -8.78 10.53 8.47
C ARG A 41 -7.28 10.73 8.42
N ASP A 42 -6.69 10.65 7.24
CA ASP A 42 -5.24 10.87 7.11
C ASP A 42 -4.85 12.32 7.41
N SER A 43 -5.81 13.25 7.50
CA SER A 43 -5.59 14.68 7.78
C SER A 43 -5.50 15.07 9.27
N VAL A 44 -5.51 14.12 10.20
CA VAL A 44 -5.48 14.38 11.66
C VAL A 44 -4.13 13.96 12.26
N GLY A 45 -3.64 14.64 13.29
CA GLY A 45 -2.35 14.29 13.92
C GLY A 45 -1.18 14.50 12.97
N ALA A 46 -0.14 13.66 13.06
CA ALA A 46 1.01 13.76 12.17
C ALA A 46 0.67 13.23 10.77
N ASN A 47 0.72 14.09 9.75
CA ASN A 47 0.24 13.74 8.41
C ASN A 47 0.96 14.46 7.26
N ILE A 48 0.65 13.99 6.04
CA ILE A 48 1.03 14.58 4.75
C ILE A 48 -0.19 14.61 3.79
N ALA A 49 -1.39 14.79 4.34
CA ALA A 49 -2.65 14.66 3.60
C ALA A 49 -2.76 15.64 2.43
N GLU A 50 -2.13 16.82 2.54
CA GLU A 50 -2.03 17.84 1.50
C GLU A 50 -1.30 17.32 0.25
N LYS A 51 -0.48 16.27 0.38
CA LYS A 51 0.26 15.65 -0.73
C LYS A 51 -0.52 14.53 -1.42
N ASN A 52 -1.76 14.24 -1.02
CA ASN A 52 -2.55 13.14 -1.56
C ASN A 52 -2.70 13.19 -3.09
N ALA A 53 -2.75 14.38 -3.68
CA ALA A 53 -2.81 14.55 -5.14
C ALA A 53 -1.65 13.89 -5.90
N ASN A 54 -0.48 13.76 -5.25
CA ASN A 54 0.72 13.14 -5.83
C ASN A 54 1.04 11.77 -5.20
N TYR A 55 0.77 11.61 -3.90
CA TYR A 55 1.15 10.43 -3.11
C TYR A 55 0.04 9.38 -3.00
N ASN A 56 -1.20 9.72 -3.38
CA ASN A 56 -2.35 8.83 -3.32
C ASN A 56 -2.47 8.12 -1.95
N GLU A 57 -2.69 6.80 -1.91
CA GLU A 57 -2.86 6.05 -0.66
C GLU A 57 -1.60 6.04 0.25
N MET A 58 -0.44 6.50 -0.21
CA MET A 58 0.74 6.62 0.67
C MET A 58 0.50 7.62 1.80
N THR A 59 -0.42 8.57 1.66
CA THR A 59 -0.77 9.49 2.76
C THR A 59 -1.43 8.74 3.92
N ALA A 60 -2.24 7.71 3.64
CA ALA A 60 -2.80 6.82 4.66
C ALA A 60 -1.73 5.93 5.30
N ILE A 61 -0.77 5.43 4.51
CA ILE A 61 0.36 4.63 5.01
C ILE A 61 1.20 5.45 5.98
N TYR A 62 1.58 6.66 5.58
CA TYR A 62 2.33 7.58 6.44
C TYR A 62 1.56 7.92 7.72
N TRP A 63 0.26 8.20 7.60
CA TRP A 63 -0.58 8.48 8.76
C TRP A 63 -0.60 7.32 9.76
N ALA A 64 -0.79 6.09 9.28
CA ALA A 64 -0.78 4.91 10.14
C ALA A 64 0.57 4.73 10.83
N TRP A 65 1.68 4.95 10.11
CA TRP A 65 3.04 4.90 10.66
C TRP A 65 3.25 5.88 11.81
N LYS A 66 2.71 7.10 11.70
CA LYS A 66 2.93 8.14 12.71
C LYS A 66 1.93 8.14 13.86
N ASN A 67 0.75 7.56 13.69
CA ASN A 67 -0.36 7.72 14.63
C ASN A 67 -0.87 6.41 15.24
N LEU A 68 -0.49 5.25 14.69
CA LEU A 68 -0.91 3.95 15.20
C LEU A 68 0.29 3.15 15.70
N ASP A 69 0.14 2.54 16.87
CA ASP A 69 1.05 1.51 17.39
C ASP A 69 0.34 0.16 17.31
N LEU A 70 0.73 -0.69 16.35
CA LEU A 70 0.09 -1.96 16.02
C LEU A 70 1.13 -3.07 15.92
N ASP A 71 0.69 -4.32 16.14
CA ASP A 71 1.52 -5.50 15.85
C ASP A 71 1.54 -5.82 14.35
N ASN A 72 0.45 -5.50 13.64
CA ASN A 72 0.33 -5.73 12.20
C ASN A 72 -0.45 -4.61 11.51
N TYR A 73 0.07 -4.17 10.37
CA TYR A 73 -0.46 -3.09 9.55
C TYR A 73 -0.95 -3.65 8.21
N GLY A 74 -2.22 -3.39 7.86
CA GLY A 74 -2.78 -3.75 6.57
C GLY A 74 -3.35 -2.57 5.82
N PHE A 75 -3.24 -2.60 4.49
CA PHE A 75 -3.82 -1.59 3.60
C PHE A 75 -4.50 -2.29 2.44
N CYS A 76 -5.75 -1.93 2.19
CA CYS A 76 -6.53 -2.35 1.05
C CYS A 76 -7.18 -1.13 0.40
N HIS A 77 -7.25 -1.14 -0.92
CA HIS A 77 -8.07 -0.19 -1.65
C HIS A 77 -9.56 -0.43 -1.32
N TYR A 78 -10.37 0.62 -1.33
CA TYR A 78 -11.79 0.61 -0.97
C TYR A 78 -12.71 -0.38 -1.73
N ARG A 79 -12.22 -0.99 -2.80
CA ARG A 79 -12.92 -2.00 -3.64
C ARG A 79 -12.12 -3.27 -3.94
N ARG A 80 -10.87 -3.38 -3.49
CA ARG A 80 -9.99 -4.51 -3.83
C ARG A 80 -9.41 -5.08 -2.55
N PHE A 81 -9.76 -6.33 -2.26
CA PHE A 81 -9.42 -7.03 -1.03
C PHE A 81 -8.66 -8.30 -1.34
N LEU A 82 -7.79 -8.71 -0.42
CA LEU A 82 -6.99 -9.92 -0.57
C LEU A 82 -7.86 -11.17 -0.36
N LYS A 83 -7.57 -12.20 -1.15
CA LYS A 83 -8.14 -13.54 -0.99
C LYS A 83 -7.03 -14.55 -0.77
N TYR A 84 -7.29 -15.50 0.11
CA TYR A 84 -6.44 -16.66 0.33
C TYR A 84 -7.29 -17.93 0.25
N LYS A 85 -6.87 -18.89 -0.59
CA LYS A 85 -7.60 -20.15 -0.84
C LYS A 85 -9.10 -19.93 -1.14
N GLY A 86 -9.39 -18.95 -2.01
CA GLY A 86 -10.76 -18.63 -2.46
C GLY A 86 -11.61 -17.81 -1.50
N LYS A 87 -11.16 -17.61 -0.25
CA LYS A 87 -11.87 -16.83 0.76
C LYS A 87 -11.27 -15.44 0.88
N LEU A 88 -12.10 -14.45 1.16
CA LEU A 88 -11.62 -13.13 1.59
C LEU A 88 -10.80 -13.30 2.87
N LEU A 89 -9.65 -12.63 2.95
CA LEU A 89 -8.87 -12.59 4.17
C LEU A 89 -9.67 -11.85 5.23
N ASP A 90 -9.88 -12.50 6.36
CA ASP A 90 -10.46 -11.93 7.57
C ASP A 90 -9.33 -11.70 8.58
N LYS A 91 -9.63 -11.04 9.70
CA LYS A 91 -8.60 -10.70 10.70
C LYS A 91 -7.93 -11.94 11.29
N LYS A 92 -8.71 -13.00 11.57
CA LYS A 92 -8.22 -14.24 12.17
C LYS A 92 -7.28 -15.00 11.23
N MET A 93 -7.64 -15.10 9.95
CA MET A 93 -6.80 -15.72 8.91
C MET A 93 -5.53 -14.92 8.70
N THR A 94 -5.63 -13.59 8.69
CA THR A 94 -4.46 -12.70 8.56
C THR A 94 -3.47 -12.91 9.70
N GLU A 95 -3.93 -12.87 10.94
CA GLU A 95 -3.08 -13.09 12.12
C GLU A 95 -2.46 -14.50 12.13
N GLY A 96 -3.19 -15.51 11.65
CA GLY A 96 -2.65 -16.86 11.48
C GLY A 96 -1.51 -16.92 10.46
N LEU A 97 -1.66 -16.24 9.32
CA LEU A 97 -0.61 -16.19 8.28
C LEU A 97 0.62 -15.40 8.75
N LEU A 98 0.43 -14.30 9.48
CA LEU A 98 1.52 -13.46 9.96
C LEU A 98 2.38 -14.11 11.06
N LYS A 99 1.97 -15.28 11.58
CA LYS A 99 2.85 -16.12 12.42
C LYS A 99 3.92 -16.85 11.62
N THR A 100 3.74 -16.98 10.30
CA THR A 100 4.65 -17.70 9.40
C THR A 100 5.31 -16.78 8.38
N TYR A 101 4.63 -15.71 7.98
CA TYR A 101 5.10 -14.79 6.94
C TYR A 101 5.15 -13.36 7.46
N ASP A 102 6.14 -12.59 7.05
CA ASP A 102 6.25 -11.18 7.45
C ASP A 102 5.36 -10.24 6.61
N VAL A 103 5.11 -10.62 5.36
CA VAL A 103 4.44 -9.79 4.35
C VAL A 103 3.44 -10.64 3.55
N ILE A 104 2.21 -10.13 3.42
CA ILE A 104 1.14 -10.68 2.59
C ILE A 104 0.79 -9.64 1.52
N ILE A 105 0.98 -10.00 0.25
CA ILE A 105 0.71 -9.15 -0.91
C ILE A 105 -0.06 -9.91 -2.00
N PRO A 106 -0.71 -9.20 -2.94
CA PRO A 106 -1.25 -9.82 -4.14
C PRO A 106 -0.17 -10.57 -4.93
N LYS A 107 -0.60 -11.57 -5.71
CA LYS A 107 0.27 -12.20 -6.71
C LYS A 107 0.82 -11.14 -7.68
N PRO A 108 2.05 -11.31 -8.17
CA PRO A 108 2.59 -10.40 -9.16
C PRO A 108 1.77 -10.48 -10.46
N GLU A 109 1.69 -9.35 -11.16
CA GLU A 109 1.06 -9.23 -12.47
C GLU A 109 2.13 -9.29 -13.56
N LEU A 110 1.81 -9.85 -14.72
CA LEU A 110 2.71 -9.85 -15.89
C LEU A 110 2.68 -8.48 -16.56
N ILE A 111 3.84 -8.03 -17.04
CA ILE A 111 3.95 -6.82 -17.86
C ILE A 111 3.51 -7.15 -19.28
N ASN A 112 2.38 -6.58 -19.71
CA ASN A 112 1.79 -6.83 -21.02
C ASN A 112 2.05 -5.71 -22.03
N ASP A 113 3.09 -4.90 -21.80
CA ASP A 113 3.48 -3.78 -22.67
C ASP A 113 4.52 -4.20 -23.73
N LYS A 114 4.85 -3.28 -24.65
CA LYS A 114 5.77 -3.53 -25.78
C LYS A 114 7.13 -4.09 -25.34
N ASP A 115 7.74 -3.46 -24.34
CA ASP A 115 9.09 -3.81 -23.86
C ASP A 115 9.09 -4.97 -22.84
N LYS A 116 7.91 -5.30 -22.30
CA LYS A 116 7.66 -6.40 -21.36
C LYS A 116 8.53 -6.39 -20.09
N THR A 117 9.14 -5.26 -19.71
CA THR A 117 9.88 -5.10 -18.45
C THR A 117 9.21 -4.05 -17.56
N ASN A 118 9.45 -4.10 -16.24
CA ASN A 118 8.97 -3.04 -15.33
C ASN A 118 9.51 -1.67 -15.75
N GLU A 119 10.78 -1.58 -16.13
CA GLU A 119 11.37 -0.33 -16.63
C GLU A 119 10.65 0.20 -17.87
N GLY A 120 10.47 -0.64 -18.89
CA GLY A 120 9.76 -0.25 -20.09
C GLY A 120 8.31 0.16 -19.83
N HIS A 121 7.63 -0.53 -18.91
CA HIS A 121 6.28 -0.14 -18.48
C HIS A 121 6.26 1.29 -17.92
N TYR A 122 7.18 1.62 -17.00
CA TYR A 122 7.25 2.96 -16.42
C TYR A 122 7.68 4.03 -17.42
N VAL A 123 8.71 3.78 -18.23
CA VAL A 123 9.20 4.75 -19.24
C VAL A 123 8.14 5.06 -20.29
N ASN A 124 7.30 4.08 -20.65
CA ASN A 124 6.20 4.31 -21.58
C ASN A 124 5.01 5.06 -20.95
N ALA A 125 4.80 4.91 -19.63
CA ALA A 125 3.69 5.53 -18.91
C ALA A 125 4.00 6.96 -18.45
N VAL A 126 5.26 7.25 -18.13
CA VAL A 126 5.71 8.51 -17.55
C VAL A 126 6.39 9.37 -18.61
N LYS A 127 5.97 10.63 -18.76
CA LYS A 127 6.50 11.55 -19.78
C LYS A 127 7.85 12.20 -19.42
N HIS A 128 8.45 11.81 -18.30
CA HIS A 128 9.59 12.47 -17.67
C HIS A 128 10.69 11.47 -17.29
N ASN A 129 11.81 11.99 -16.81
CA ASN A 129 12.98 11.22 -16.36
C ASN A 129 12.82 10.65 -14.93
N ASP A 130 11.60 10.32 -14.50
CA ASP A 130 11.32 9.88 -13.12
C ASP A 130 12.04 8.57 -12.78
N VAL A 131 12.12 7.64 -13.75
CA VAL A 131 12.82 6.35 -13.59
C VAL A 131 14.33 6.57 -13.37
N GLU A 132 14.94 7.44 -14.19
CA GLU A 132 16.36 7.79 -14.05
C GLU A 132 16.62 8.53 -12.73
N THR A 133 15.72 9.45 -12.37
CA THR A 133 15.78 10.20 -11.11
C THR A 133 15.71 9.26 -9.90
N LEU A 134 14.78 8.29 -9.90
CA LEU A 134 14.68 7.27 -8.86
C LEU A 134 15.98 6.45 -8.76
N ARG A 135 16.51 5.98 -9.89
CA ARG A 135 17.77 5.22 -9.90
C ARG A 135 18.92 6.03 -9.32
N ASN A 136 19.04 7.31 -9.68
CA ASN A 136 20.09 8.20 -9.17
C ASN A 136 19.95 8.44 -7.66
N ILE A 137 18.73 8.59 -7.16
CA ILE A 137 18.47 8.70 -5.71
C ILE A 137 18.91 7.42 -4.99
N ILE A 138 18.59 6.24 -5.53
CA ILE A 138 19.03 4.95 -4.96
C ILE A 138 20.56 4.89 -4.92
N ILE A 139 21.25 5.21 -6.02
CA ILE A 139 22.72 5.21 -6.06
C ILE A 139 23.33 6.13 -4.99
N GLN A 140 22.74 7.31 -4.79
CA GLN A 140 23.30 8.31 -3.89
C GLN A 140 22.97 8.06 -2.42
N LYS A 141 21.77 7.57 -2.12
CA LYS A 141 21.26 7.47 -0.75
C LYS A 141 21.25 6.05 -0.19
N HIS A 142 21.06 5.06 -1.06
CA HIS A 142 20.88 3.67 -0.69
C HIS A 142 21.50 2.71 -1.73
N PRO A 143 22.83 2.80 -1.98
CA PRO A 143 23.50 2.02 -3.00
C PRO A 143 23.35 0.51 -2.79
N GLU A 144 23.12 0.06 -1.56
CA GLU A 144 22.82 -1.34 -1.20
C GLU A 144 21.59 -1.90 -1.92
N PHE A 145 20.64 -1.05 -2.33
CA PHE A 145 19.45 -1.47 -3.08
C PHE A 145 19.62 -1.40 -4.60
N LEU A 146 20.77 -0.97 -5.12
CA LEU A 146 20.95 -0.82 -6.58
C LEU A 146 20.82 -2.15 -7.33
N GLU A 147 21.37 -3.23 -6.78
CA GLU A 147 21.26 -4.56 -7.38
C GLU A 147 19.80 -5.03 -7.40
N ALA A 148 19.08 -4.88 -6.28
CA ALA A 148 17.67 -5.22 -6.18
C ALA A 148 16.80 -4.39 -7.13
N TYR A 149 17.09 -3.08 -7.26
CA TYR A 149 16.44 -2.19 -8.20
C TYR A 149 16.62 -2.67 -9.64
N ASN A 150 17.86 -2.92 -10.08
CA ASN A 150 18.15 -3.38 -11.44
C ASN A 150 17.43 -4.70 -11.74
N LEU A 151 17.43 -5.63 -10.77
CA LEU A 151 16.76 -6.91 -10.87
C LEU A 151 15.25 -6.74 -11.03
N VAL A 152 14.61 -5.88 -10.22
CA VAL A 152 13.17 -5.62 -10.32
C VAL A 152 12.83 -4.93 -11.64
N MET A 153 13.59 -3.93 -12.05
CA MET A 153 13.34 -3.16 -13.27
C MET A 153 13.45 -4.01 -14.54
N ALA A 154 14.32 -5.03 -14.56
CA ALA A 154 14.47 -5.97 -15.66
C ALA A 154 13.39 -7.08 -15.72
N ARG A 155 12.61 -7.30 -14.64
CA ARG A 155 11.60 -8.37 -14.60
C ARG A 155 10.42 -8.08 -15.53
N LYS A 156 9.81 -9.17 -16.01
CA LYS A 156 8.57 -9.17 -16.81
C LYS A 156 7.30 -9.33 -15.99
N SER A 157 7.42 -9.22 -14.67
CA SER A 157 6.31 -9.22 -13.72
C SER A 157 6.65 -8.36 -12.51
N GLY A 158 5.62 -7.88 -11.81
CA GLY A 158 5.81 -7.00 -10.65
C GLY A 158 4.59 -6.94 -9.73
N HIS A 159 4.80 -6.44 -8.52
CA HIS A 159 3.74 -6.14 -7.55
C HIS A 159 3.35 -4.67 -7.67
N MET A 160 2.38 -4.37 -8.53
CA MET A 160 2.02 -2.98 -8.92
C MET A 160 0.88 -2.40 -8.08
N ARG A 161 0.74 -2.87 -6.85
CA ARG A 161 -0.36 -2.49 -5.95
C ARG A 161 0.21 -2.03 -4.63
N ASN A 162 -0.44 -1.05 -4.05
CA ASN A 162 -0.21 -0.56 -2.68
C ASN A 162 -1.08 -1.30 -1.64
N THR A 163 -1.54 -2.51 -1.98
CA THR A 163 -2.26 -3.40 -1.06
C THR A 163 -1.27 -4.37 -0.45
N PHE A 164 -1.10 -4.33 0.87
CA PHE A 164 -0.27 -5.27 1.62
C PHE A 164 -0.79 -5.45 3.04
N ILE A 165 -0.37 -6.51 3.70
CA ILE A 165 -0.51 -6.69 5.15
C ILE A 165 0.84 -7.18 5.68
N MET A 166 1.41 -6.45 6.64
CA MET A 166 2.75 -6.67 7.18
C MET A 166 2.70 -6.80 8.69
N ASN A 167 3.61 -7.57 9.27
CA ASN A 167 3.92 -7.42 10.69
C ASN A 167 4.64 -6.08 10.95
N LYS A 168 4.71 -5.67 12.22
CA LYS A 168 5.31 -4.39 12.62
C LYS A 168 6.74 -4.22 12.10
N THR A 169 7.60 -5.22 12.26
CA THR A 169 9.00 -5.16 11.83
C THR A 169 9.14 -4.93 10.33
N ALA A 170 8.38 -5.65 9.50
CA ALA A 170 8.41 -5.46 8.05
C ALA A 170 7.83 -4.10 7.64
N PHE A 171 6.79 -3.62 8.34
CA PHE A 171 6.20 -2.32 8.06
C PHE A 171 7.12 -1.15 8.43
N GLU A 172 7.77 -1.19 9.59
CA GLU A 172 8.64 -0.11 10.05
C GLU A 172 9.99 -0.04 9.32
N SER A 173 10.41 -1.15 8.70
CA SER A 173 11.63 -1.20 7.87
C SER A 173 11.39 -0.81 6.41
N TYR A 174 10.14 -0.81 5.95
CA TYR A 174 9.72 -0.37 4.62
C TYR A 174 9.54 1.15 4.55
#